data_AF-A0A7Y7CH47-F1
#
_entry.id   AF-A0A7Y7CH47-F1
#
_cell.length_a   1.000
_cell.length_b   1.000
_cell.length_c   1.000
_cell.angle_alpha   90.00
_cell.angle_beta   90.00
_cell.angle_gamma   90.00
#
_symmetry.space_group_name_H-M   'P 1'
#
loop_
_entity.id
_entity.type
_entity.pdbx_description
1 polymer ?
#
loop_
_entity_poly.entity_id
_entity_poly.type
_entity_poly.pdbx_seq_one_letter_code
_entity_poly.pdbx_strand_id
1 'polypeptide(L)'
;MEFNALTAVSSVDGRYASKTEPLRAYFSEFALIKYRVHVEIEYFIALCELPLPQLANFDSDLFSALRNIVKNFSLEDAQSIKETEKTTNHDVKAVEYFLKEKFDELGQEQYKEFIHFGLTSQDINNTATPLMLKEGLEKVTLPHLNGVLEKLREQAKAWENIPMLAKTHGQPASPTRLGKEIQVFITRIEKQLEQLKGIPYSAKFGGATG
;
A
#
# COMPACT_ATOMS: atom_id res chain seq x y z
N MET A 1 -30.25 2.13 -3.30
CA MET A 1 -29.89 1.94 -1.88
C MET A 1 -28.61 2.72 -1.63
N GLU A 2 -28.50 3.38 -0.49
CA GLU A 2 -27.26 4.03 -0.07
C GLU A 2 -26.24 2.99 0.41
N PHE A 3 -24.96 3.23 0.18
CA PHE A 3 -23.90 2.32 0.62
C PHE A 3 -23.64 2.47 2.12
N ASN A 4 -23.74 1.38 2.86
CA ASN A 4 -23.32 1.26 4.25
C ASN A 4 -22.94 -0.19 4.57
N ALA A 5 -22.49 -0.46 5.80
CA ALA A 5 -22.01 -1.79 6.18
C ALA A 5 -23.07 -2.92 6.08
N LEU A 6 -24.37 -2.59 6.17
CA LEU A 6 -25.47 -3.56 6.04
C LEU A 6 -25.85 -3.82 4.57
N THR A 7 -25.61 -2.85 3.68
CA THR A 7 -25.89 -2.97 2.24
C THR A 7 -24.65 -3.35 1.43
N ALA A 8 -23.48 -3.43 2.05
CA ALA A 8 -22.23 -3.87 1.43
C ALA A 8 -22.33 -5.33 0.95
N VAL A 9 -21.94 -5.56 -0.32
CA VAL A 9 -21.90 -6.91 -0.91
C VAL A 9 -20.80 -7.76 -0.26
N SER A 10 -19.63 -7.18 -0.04
CA SER A 10 -18.49 -7.86 0.57
C SER A 10 -18.52 -7.72 2.09
N SER A 11 -18.29 -8.83 2.79
CA SER A 11 -18.14 -8.82 4.25
C SER A 11 -16.91 -8.02 4.72
N VAL A 12 -15.90 -7.84 3.87
CA VAL A 12 -14.71 -7.02 4.13
C VAL A 12 -15.10 -5.57 4.39
N ASP A 13 -16.10 -5.04 3.68
CA ASP A 13 -16.59 -3.67 3.83
C ASP A 13 -17.90 -3.55 4.62
N GLY A 14 -18.52 -4.69 4.93
CA GLY A 14 -19.71 -4.79 5.75
C GLY A 14 -19.41 -5.31 7.15
N ARG A 15 -19.79 -6.58 7.39
CA ARG A 15 -19.70 -7.25 8.70
C ARG A 15 -18.34 -7.10 9.40
N TYR A 16 -17.24 -7.10 8.65
CA TYR A 16 -15.87 -7.05 9.18
C TYR A 16 -15.16 -5.72 8.91
N ALA A 17 -15.88 -4.68 8.48
CA ALA A 17 -15.29 -3.37 8.17
C ALA A 17 -14.40 -2.81 9.29
N SER A 18 -14.81 -2.97 10.55
CA SER A 18 -14.01 -2.51 11.69
C SER A 18 -12.68 -3.27 11.90
N LYS A 19 -12.50 -4.43 11.26
CA LYS A 19 -11.28 -5.23 11.30
C LYS A 19 -10.36 -4.96 10.10
N THR A 20 -10.92 -4.42 9.02
CA THR A 20 -10.24 -4.18 7.75
C THR A 20 -10.06 -2.68 7.46
N GLU A 21 -10.63 -1.81 8.30
CA GLU A 21 -10.57 -0.35 8.14
C GLU A 21 -9.15 0.20 7.94
N PRO A 22 -8.10 -0.25 8.68
CA PRO A 22 -6.73 0.21 8.44
C PRO A 22 -6.19 -0.13 7.04
N LEU A 23 -6.71 -1.18 6.40
CA LEU A 23 -6.30 -1.59 5.04
C LEU A 23 -6.85 -0.65 3.97
N ARG A 24 -7.89 0.15 4.27
CA ARG A 24 -8.49 1.10 3.31
C ARG A 24 -7.52 2.19 2.88
N ALA A 25 -6.55 2.55 3.73
CA ALA A 25 -5.50 3.50 3.40
C ALA A 25 -4.52 2.99 2.31
N TYR A 26 -4.56 1.68 1.99
CA TYR A 26 -3.64 1.03 1.06
C TYR A 26 -4.36 0.28 -0.07
N PHE A 27 -5.56 -0.26 0.15
CA PHE A 27 -6.23 -1.18 -0.77
C PHE A 27 -7.66 -0.74 -1.12
N SER A 28 -7.90 0.58 -1.18
CA SER A 28 -9.14 1.17 -1.69
C SER A 28 -8.88 1.94 -2.98
N GLU A 29 -9.94 2.31 -3.71
CA GLU A 29 -9.85 3.20 -4.86
C GLU A 29 -9.22 4.56 -4.48
N PHE A 30 -9.60 5.11 -3.33
CA PHE A 30 -8.98 6.33 -2.78
C PHE A 30 -7.47 6.17 -2.62
N ALA A 31 -7.02 5.04 -2.05
CA ALA A 31 -5.61 4.74 -1.92
C ALA A 31 -4.96 4.64 -3.31
N LEU A 32 -5.52 3.85 -4.23
CA LEU A 32 -4.97 3.70 -5.57
C LEU A 32 -4.73 5.06 -6.26
N ILE A 33 -5.72 5.95 -6.23
CA ILE A 33 -5.59 7.30 -6.79
C ILE A 33 -4.50 8.10 -6.07
N LYS A 34 -4.49 8.09 -4.73
CA LYS A 34 -3.48 8.78 -3.93
C LYS A 34 -2.05 8.32 -4.25
N TYR A 35 -1.84 7.02 -4.42
CA TYR A 35 -0.52 6.47 -4.74
C TYR A 35 -0.12 6.76 -6.20
N ARG A 36 -1.07 6.84 -7.13
CA ARG A 36 -0.81 7.31 -8.50
C ARG A 36 -0.33 8.77 -8.51
N VAL A 37 -1.04 9.65 -7.79
CA VAL A 37 -0.63 11.04 -7.57
C VAL A 37 0.77 11.11 -6.96
N HIS A 38 1.06 10.26 -5.97
CA HIS A 38 2.38 10.19 -5.35
C HIS A 38 3.49 9.84 -6.34
N VAL A 39 3.30 8.80 -7.15
CA VAL A 39 4.31 8.38 -8.14
C VAL A 39 4.57 9.47 -9.19
N GLU A 40 3.52 10.12 -9.69
CA GLU A 40 3.66 11.23 -10.65
C GLU A 40 4.47 12.40 -10.07
N ILE A 41 4.18 12.78 -8.83
CA ILE A 41 4.89 13.88 -8.16
C ILE A 41 6.36 13.52 -7.92
N GLU A 42 6.65 12.34 -7.39
CA GLU A 42 8.03 11.92 -7.16
C GLU A 42 8.79 11.74 -8.49
N TYR A 43 8.09 11.32 -9.56
CA TYR A 43 8.68 11.27 -10.90
C TYR A 43 9.05 12.67 -11.42
N PHE A 44 8.14 13.64 -11.31
CA PHE A 44 8.44 15.03 -11.70
C PHE A 44 9.62 15.60 -10.90
N ILE A 45 9.65 15.39 -9.57
CA ILE A 45 10.77 15.80 -8.73
C ILE A 45 12.08 15.16 -9.22
N ALA A 46 12.06 13.85 -9.52
CA ALA A 46 13.23 13.15 -10.05
C ALA A 46 13.68 13.72 -11.41
N LEU A 47 12.75 14.17 -12.27
CA LEU A 47 13.10 14.86 -13.52
C LEU A 47 13.78 16.21 -13.27
N CYS A 48 13.35 16.97 -12.27
CA CYS A 48 13.98 18.24 -11.89
C CYS A 48 15.41 18.05 -11.34
N GLU A 49 15.71 16.89 -10.75
CA GLU A 49 17.05 16.56 -10.26
C GLU A 49 18.00 16.10 -11.38
N LEU A 50 17.48 15.81 -12.57
CA LEU A 50 18.29 15.54 -13.76
C LEU A 50 18.71 16.84 -14.46
N PRO A 51 19.84 16.86 -15.18
CA PRO A 51 20.31 18.04 -15.91
C PRO A 51 19.50 18.30 -17.21
N LEU A 52 18.17 18.33 -17.11
CA LEU A 52 17.26 18.62 -18.21
C LEU A 52 17.16 20.13 -18.41
N PRO A 53 17.55 20.68 -19.58
CA PRO A 53 17.55 22.13 -19.80
C PRO A 53 16.20 22.81 -19.56
N GLN A 54 15.10 22.12 -19.84
CA GLN A 54 13.73 22.62 -19.67
C GLN A 54 13.30 22.72 -18.20
N LEU A 55 13.92 21.95 -17.30
CA LEU A 55 13.63 21.92 -15.86
C LEU A 55 14.74 22.54 -15.02
N ALA A 56 15.85 22.97 -15.63
CA ALA A 56 17.03 23.49 -14.93
C ALA A 56 16.77 24.71 -14.03
N ASN A 57 15.71 25.47 -14.31
CA ASN A 57 15.31 26.64 -13.55
C ASN A 57 14.12 26.38 -12.60
N PHE A 58 13.71 25.12 -12.41
CA PHE A 58 12.65 24.79 -11.46
C PHE A 58 13.15 25.09 -10.03
N ASP A 59 12.32 25.78 -9.24
CA ASP A 59 12.65 26.10 -7.85
C ASP A 59 12.50 24.86 -6.95
N SER A 60 13.62 24.30 -6.50
CA SER A 60 13.64 23.11 -5.64
C SER A 60 12.96 23.32 -4.28
N ASP A 61 12.80 24.56 -3.81
CA ASP A 61 12.11 24.84 -2.54
C ASP A 61 10.62 24.41 -2.61
N LEU A 62 10.06 24.35 -3.83
CA LEU A 62 8.68 23.89 -4.08
C LEU A 62 8.51 22.37 -3.98
N PHE A 63 9.57 21.56 -3.88
CA PHE A 63 9.43 20.11 -3.70
C PHE A 63 8.61 19.76 -2.46
N SER A 64 8.73 20.58 -1.40
CA SER A 64 7.92 20.43 -0.19
C SER A 64 6.43 20.69 -0.45
N ALA A 65 6.10 21.70 -1.26
CA ALA A 65 4.74 22.03 -1.66
C ALA A 65 4.13 20.92 -2.53
N LEU A 66 4.90 20.38 -3.48
CA LEU A 66 4.46 19.24 -4.30
C LEU A 66 4.14 18.01 -3.44
N ARG A 67 5.04 17.63 -2.53
CA ARG A 67 4.80 16.50 -1.61
C ARG A 67 3.62 16.74 -0.66
N ASN A 68 3.32 18.00 -0.34
CA ASN A 68 2.15 18.35 0.46
C ASN A 68 0.82 18.05 -0.26
N ILE A 69 0.78 18.01 -1.60
CA ILE A 69 -0.40 17.56 -2.35
C ILE A 69 -0.77 16.13 -1.94
N VAL A 70 0.20 15.21 -1.87
CA VAL A 70 -0.03 13.82 -1.44
C VAL A 70 -0.33 13.73 0.04
N LYS A 71 0.38 14.51 0.87
CA LYS A 71 0.19 14.52 2.32
C LYS A 71 -1.23 14.93 2.70
N ASN A 72 -1.76 15.93 2.02
CA ASN A 72 -3.08 16.52 2.28
C ASN A 72 -4.18 16.01 1.35
N PHE A 73 -3.89 15.01 0.52
CA PHE A 73 -4.83 14.44 -0.45
C PHE A 73 -6.14 14.01 0.21
N SER A 74 -7.26 14.55 -0.27
CA SER A 74 -8.58 14.42 0.36
C SER A 74 -9.58 13.59 -0.46
N LEU A 75 -10.74 13.27 0.13
CA LEU A 75 -11.81 12.56 -0.59
C LEU A 75 -12.38 13.42 -1.73
N GLU A 76 -12.39 14.74 -1.56
CA GLU A 76 -12.79 15.70 -2.58
C GLU A 76 -11.84 15.66 -3.78
N ASP A 77 -10.51 15.58 -3.54
CA ASP A 77 -9.52 15.40 -4.60
C ASP A 77 -9.73 14.07 -5.36
N ALA A 78 -9.96 12.97 -4.62
CA ALA A 78 -10.25 11.69 -5.26
C ALA A 78 -11.54 11.74 -6.07
N GLN A 79 -12.58 12.42 -5.57
CA GLN A 79 -13.84 12.58 -6.29
C GLN A 79 -13.68 13.43 -7.55
N SER A 80 -12.92 14.53 -7.51
CA SER A 80 -12.66 15.36 -8.69
C SER A 80 -11.97 14.55 -9.80
N ILE A 81 -10.98 13.72 -9.44
CA ILE A 81 -10.33 12.79 -10.37
C ILE A 81 -11.35 11.80 -10.96
N LYS A 82 -12.25 11.21 -10.16
CA LYS A 82 -13.30 10.31 -10.68
C LYS A 82 -14.29 11.02 -11.60
N GLU A 83 -14.60 12.29 -11.36
CA GLU A 83 -15.46 13.07 -12.28
C GLU A 83 -14.74 13.32 -13.62
N THR A 84 -13.46 13.69 -13.60
CA THR A 84 -12.65 13.83 -14.82
C THR A 84 -12.47 12.51 -15.56
N GLU A 85 -12.39 11.39 -14.84
CA GLU A 85 -12.34 10.04 -15.42
C GLU A 85 -13.58 9.73 -16.26
N LYS A 86 -14.78 10.22 -15.89
CA LYS A 86 -16.00 10.01 -16.69
C LYS A 86 -15.90 10.61 -18.09
N THR A 87 -15.15 11.70 -18.25
CA THR A 87 -14.93 12.34 -19.54
C THR A 87 -13.77 11.70 -20.31
N THR A 88 -12.67 11.39 -19.63
CA THR A 88 -11.47 10.81 -20.27
C THR A 88 -11.59 9.31 -20.55
N ASN A 89 -12.47 8.62 -19.82
CA ASN A 89 -12.57 7.15 -19.74
C ASN A 89 -11.22 6.47 -19.46
N HIS A 90 -10.32 7.18 -18.76
CA HIS A 90 -8.97 6.71 -18.43
C HIS A 90 -8.51 7.30 -17.09
N ASP A 91 -8.30 6.43 -16.10
CA ASP A 91 -7.98 6.76 -14.71
C ASP A 91 -6.65 7.53 -14.51
N VAL A 92 -5.53 7.06 -15.07
CA VAL A 92 -4.23 7.74 -14.96
C VAL A 92 -4.25 9.08 -15.68
N LYS A 93 -4.97 9.20 -16.80
CA LYS A 93 -5.11 10.48 -17.50
C LYS A 93 -5.86 11.50 -16.63
N ALA A 94 -6.87 11.08 -15.87
CA ALA A 94 -7.55 11.96 -14.92
C ALA A 94 -6.62 12.45 -13.79
N VAL A 95 -5.69 11.60 -13.32
CA VAL A 95 -4.64 12.01 -12.37
C VAL A 95 -3.70 13.06 -12.97
N GLU A 96 -3.30 12.90 -14.23
CA GLU A 96 -2.47 13.89 -14.94
C GLU A 96 -3.18 15.27 -14.99
N TYR A 97 -4.47 15.31 -15.33
CA TYR A 97 -5.25 16.55 -15.35
C TYR A 97 -5.33 17.21 -13.97
N PHE A 98 -5.61 16.43 -12.92
CA PHE A 98 -5.62 16.93 -11.55
C PHE A 98 -4.28 17.56 -11.16
N LEU A 99 -3.16 16.93 -11.50
CA LEU A 99 -1.84 17.48 -11.20
C LEU A 99 -1.53 18.73 -12.02
N LYS A 100 -1.97 18.81 -13.27
CA LYS A 100 -1.84 20.04 -14.07
C LYS A 100 -2.57 21.21 -13.42
N GLU A 101 -3.76 20.99 -12.88
CA GLU A 101 -4.50 22.01 -12.12
C GLU A 101 -3.74 22.43 -10.84
N LYS A 102 -3.16 21.47 -10.11
CA LYS A 102 -2.34 21.78 -8.93
C LYS A 102 -1.07 22.55 -9.26
N PHE A 103 -0.48 22.34 -10.44
CA PHE A 103 0.66 23.14 -10.90
C PHE A 103 0.23 24.56 -11.27
N ASP A 104 -0.94 24.74 -11.87
CA ASP A 104 -1.51 26.06 -12.16
C ASP A 104 -1.75 26.83 -10.84
N GLU A 105 -2.30 26.19 -9.81
CA GLU A 105 -2.48 26.79 -8.47
C GLU A 105 -1.15 27.24 -7.81
N LEU A 106 -0.04 26.58 -8.13
CA LEU A 106 1.31 26.88 -7.63
C LEU A 106 2.09 27.86 -8.52
N GLY A 107 1.48 28.37 -9.60
CA GLY A 107 2.16 29.24 -10.57
C GLY A 107 3.30 28.56 -11.33
N GLN A 108 3.17 27.24 -11.56
CA GLN A 108 4.14 26.39 -12.24
C GLN A 108 3.65 25.93 -13.62
N GLU A 109 2.85 26.76 -14.29
CA GLU A 109 2.18 26.44 -15.56
C GLU A 109 3.18 26.03 -16.65
N GLN A 110 4.36 26.63 -16.65
CA GLN A 110 5.42 26.36 -17.63
C GLN A 110 5.99 24.93 -17.54
N TYR A 111 5.82 24.25 -16.40
CA TYR A 111 6.38 22.92 -16.16
C TYR A 111 5.34 21.79 -16.24
N LYS A 112 4.05 22.12 -16.31
CA LYS A 112 2.97 21.11 -16.18
C LYS A 112 2.91 20.09 -17.33
N GLU A 113 3.51 20.39 -18.47
CA GLU A 113 3.64 19.42 -19.59
C GLU A 113 4.74 18.36 -19.34
N PHE A 114 5.53 18.48 -18.27
CA PHE A 114 6.44 17.43 -17.81
C PHE A 114 5.78 16.43 -16.85
N ILE A 115 4.53 16.68 -16.43
CA ILE A 115 3.74 15.71 -15.70
C ILE A 115 3.45 14.53 -16.65
N HIS A 116 3.69 13.30 -16.19
CA HIS A 116 3.60 12.09 -17.01
C HIS A 116 4.55 12.05 -18.24
N PHE A 117 5.63 12.83 -18.25
CA PHE A 117 6.53 12.93 -19.40
C PHE A 117 7.13 11.58 -19.80
N GLY A 118 6.88 11.14 -21.04
CA GLY A 118 7.46 9.90 -21.58
C GLY A 118 6.97 8.60 -20.93
N LEU A 119 5.98 8.68 -20.04
CA LEU A 119 5.46 7.54 -19.31
C LEU A 119 4.31 6.86 -20.07
N THR A 120 4.04 5.62 -19.67
CA THR A 120 2.75 4.98 -19.90
C THR A 120 2.01 4.82 -18.57
N SER A 121 0.69 4.68 -18.61
CA SER A 121 -0.17 4.38 -17.45
C SER A 121 0.34 3.19 -16.61
N GLN A 122 1.02 2.23 -17.25
CA GLN A 122 1.60 1.08 -16.57
C GLN A 122 2.85 1.39 -15.75
N ASP A 123 3.60 2.46 -16.05
CA ASP A 123 4.71 2.91 -15.20
C ASP A 123 4.18 3.40 -13.85
N ILE A 124 3.05 4.10 -13.87
CA ILE A 124 2.37 4.56 -12.67
C ILE A 124 1.76 3.38 -11.92
N ASN A 125 0.96 2.54 -12.58
CA ASN A 125 0.26 1.43 -11.94
C ASN A 125 1.21 0.39 -11.34
N ASN A 126 2.28 0.02 -12.07
CA ASN A 126 3.27 -0.96 -11.61
C ASN A 126 4.33 -0.37 -10.68
N THR A 127 4.17 0.88 -10.24
CA THR A 127 4.95 1.48 -9.16
C THR A 127 4.07 1.77 -7.95
N ALA A 128 2.87 2.32 -8.18
CA ALA A 128 1.87 2.58 -7.15
C ALA A 128 1.41 1.29 -6.46
N THR A 129 1.10 0.23 -7.23
CA THR A 129 0.57 -1.02 -6.67
C THR A 129 1.59 -1.77 -5.80
N PRO A 130 2.86 -1.96 -6.23
CA PRO A 130 3.88 -2.55 -5.35
C PRO A 130 4.14 -1.71 -4.10
N LEU A 131 4.07 -0.38 -4.20
CA LEU A 131 4.23 0.50 -3.04
C LEU A 131 3.05 0.38 -2.07
N MET A 132 1.80 0.34 -2.57
CA MET A 132 0.60 0.05 -1.77
C MET A 132 0.71 -1.30 -1.05
N LEU A 133 1.17 -2.33 -1.76
CA LEU A 133 1.40 -3.67 -1.19
C LEU A 133 2.46 -3.63 -0.09
N LYS A 134 3.60 -2.99 -0.35
CA LYS A 134 4.66 -2.82 0.64
C LYS A 134 4.14 -2.14 1.89
N GLU A 135 3.55 -0.97 1.76
CA GLU A 135 3.11 -0.19 2.91
C GLU A 135 1.96 -0.86 3.65
N GLY A 136 0.99 -1.46 2.95
CA GLY A 136 -0.10 -2.22 3.57
C GLY A 136 0.40 -3.44 4.35
N LEU A 137 1.42 -4.13 3.84
CA LEU A 137 2.06 -5.23 4.56
C LEU A 137 2.86 -4.73 5.78
N GLU A 138 3.76 -3.77 5.59
CA GLU A 138 4.68 -3.28 6.62
C GLU A 138 3.96 -2.52 7.74
N LYS A 139 2.94 -1.72 7.42
CA LYS A 139 2.25 -0.86 8.38
C LYS A 139 1.01 -1.49 9.02
N VAL A 140 0.40 -2.50 8.39
CA VAL A 140 -0.83 -3.13 8.90
C VAL A 140 -0.65 -4.62 9.15
N THR A 141 -0.41 -5.41 8.10
CA THR A 141 -0.49 -6.87 8.17
C THR A 141 0.60 -7.47 9.06
N LEU A 142 1.87 -7.07 8.88
CA LEU A 142 3.00 -7.60 9.62
C LEU A 142 2.95 -7.24 11.12
N PRO A 143 2.60 -6.00 11.53
CA PRO A 143 2.37 -5.68 12.94
C PRO A 143 1.32 -6.57 13.61
N HIS A 144 0.19 -6.82 12.95
CA HIS A 144 -0.86 -7.69 13.49
C HIS A 144 -0.40 -9.14 13.63
N LEU A 145 0.31 -9.67 12.63
CA LEU A 145 0.86 -11.02 12.67
C LEU A 145 1.93 -11.16 13.76
N ASN A 146 2.78 -10.15 13.95
CA ASN A 146 3.74 -10.11 15.06
C ASN A 146 3.02 -10.11 16.41
N GLY A 147 1.90 -9.39 16.55
CA GLY A 147 1.08 -9.44 17.77
C GLY A 147 0.54 -10.84 18.08
N VAL A 148 0.12 -11.59 17.05
CA VAL A 148 -0.27 -13.01 17.21
C VAL A 148 0.93 -13.86 17.64
N LEU A 149 2.10 -13.65 17.02
CA LEU A 149 3.32 -14.38 17.34
C LEU A 149 3.77 -14.14 18.80
N GLU A 150 3.72 -12.90 19.27
CA GLU A 150 3.97 -12.56 20.67
C GLU A 150 2.99 -13.29 21.60
N LYS A 151 1.70 -13.32 21.25
CA LYS A 151 0.71 -14.04 22.07
C LYS A 151 0.98 -15.54 22.15
N LEU A 152 1.40 -16.14 21.04
CA LEU A 152 1.81 -17.55 21.02
C LEU A 152 3.07 -17.76 21.88
N ARG A 153 4.07 -16.87 21.80
CA ARG A 153 5.29 -16.93 22.61
C ARG A 153 4.99 -16.83 24.12
N GLU A 154 4.09 -15.92 24.51
CA GLU A 154 3.60 -15.80 25.89
C GLU A 154 2.98 -17.12 26.37
N GLN A 155 2.09 -17.72 25.57
CA GLN A 155 1.43 -18.99 25.92
C GLN A 155 2.41 -20.16 25.96
N ALA A 156 3.32 -20.25 24.99
CA ALA A 156 4.35 -21.28 24.93
C ALA A 156 5.23 -21.25 26.19
N LYS A 157 5.64 -20.05 26.63
CA LYS A 157 6.40 -19.85 27.86
C LYS A 157 5.59 -20.16 29.11
N ALA A 158 4.36 -19.65 29.20
CA ALA A 158 3.49 -19.89 30.37
C ALA A 158 3.20 -21.39 30.58
N TRP A 159 3.16 -22.17 29.51
CA TRP A 159 2.85 -23.60 29.52
C TRP A 159 4.06 -24.50 29.24
N GLU A 160 5.28 -23.97 29.37
CA GLU A 160 6.52 -24.66 29.03
C GLU A 160 6.68 -25.99 29.77
N ASN A 161 6.28 -26.03 31.03
CA ASN A 161 6.44 -27.17 31.94
C ASN A 161 5.15 -27.98 32.16
N ILE A 162 4.07 -27.71 31.42
CA ILE A 162 2.81 -28.47 31.57
C ILE A 162 2.91 -29.76 30.77
N PRO A 163 3.00 -30.95 31.39
CA PRO A 163 2.98 -32.21 30.68
C PRO A 163 1.59 -32.48 30.07
N MET A 164 1.56 -33.08 28.89
CA MET A 164 0.34 -33.41 28.16
C MET A 164 0.49 -34.79 27.51
N LEU A 165 -0.56 -35.60 27.57
CA LEU A 165 -0.63 -36.85 26.80
C LEU A 165 -0.70 -36.52 25.31
N ALA A 166 0.34 -36.88 24.55
CA ALA A 166 0.32 -36.70 23.10
C ALA A 166 -0.64 -37.69 22.44
N LYS A 167 -1.11 -37.34 21.25
CA LYS A 167 -1.92 -38.23 20.40
C LYS A 167 -1.34 -38.33 19.00
N THR A 168 -1.05 -39.55 18.57
CA THR A 168 -0.67 -39.88 17.18
C THR A 168 -1.76 -40.77 16.59
N HIS A 169 -2.25 -40.46 15.39
CA HIS A 169 -3.46 -41.10 14.83
C HIS A 169 -4.68 -41.03 15.78
N GLY A 170 -4.74 -39.99 16.62
CA GLY A 170 -5.78 -39.84 17.65
C GLY A 170 -5.63 -40.74 18.89
N GLN A 171 -4.63 -41.64 18.92
CA GLN A 171 -4.39 -42.58 20.01
C GLN A 171 -3.31 -42.07 20.99
N PRO A 172 -3.39 -42.42 22.29
CA PRO A 172 -2.37 -42.08 23.28
C PRO A 172 -0.95 -42.45 22.83
N ALA A 173 0.00 -41.53 23.01
CA ALA A 173 1.42 -41.70 22.69
C ALA A 173 2.30 -41.16 23.84
N SER A 174 3.63 -41.25 23.67
CA SER A 174 4.59 -40.70 24.63
C SER A 174 4.28 -39.23 24.97
N PRO A 175 4.31 -38.83 26.25
CA PRO A 175 3.97 -37.46 26.66
C PRO A 175 4.80 -36.38 25.95
N THR A 176 4.19 -35.20 25.82
CA THR A 176 4.81 -33.95 25.37
C THR A 176 4.57 -32.86 26.41
N ARG A 177 4.94 -31.61 26.09
CA ARG A 177 4.60 -30.42 26.88
C ARG A 177 3.71 -29.49 26.08
N LEU A 178 2.68 -28.92 26.70
CA LEU A 178 1.73 -28.05 26.00
C LEU A 178 2.43 -26.85 25.35
N GLY A 179 3.35 -26.19 26.07
CA GLY A 179 4.14 -25.10 25.52
C GLY A 179 5.02 -25.51 24.33
N LYS A 180 5.57 -26.73 24.35
CA LYS A 180 6.34 -27.29 23.22
C LYS A 180 5.47 -27.48 21.97
N GLU A 181 4.21 -27.86 22.11
CA GLU A 181 3.31 -27.99 20.95
C GLU A 181 2.96 -26.62 20.33
N ILE A 182 2.85 -25.56 21.14
CA ILE A 182 2.70 -24.19 20.62
C ILE A 182 3.98 -23.73 19.93
N GLN A 183 5.15 -24.05 20.49
CA GLN A 183 6.44 -23.70 19.91
C GLN A 183 6.62 -24.23 18.48
N VAL A 184 6.05 -25.39 18.16
CA VAL A 184 6.04 -25.94 16.79
C VAL A 184 5.37 -24.97 15.80
N PHE A 185 4.27 -24.33 16.19
CA PHE A 185 3.60 -23.33 15.34
C PHE A 185 4.41 -22.05 15.21
N ILE A 186 4.99 -21.56 16.31
CA ILE A 186 5.86 -20.36 16.33
C ILE A 186 6.99 -20.52 15.31
N THR A 187 7.75 -21.62 15.41
CA THR A 187 8.88 -21.90 14.51
C THR A 187 8.46 -21.99 13.04
N ARG A 188 7.29 -22.57 12.76
CA ARG A 188 6.76 -22.63 11.38
C ARG A 188 6.40 -21.24 10.86
N ILE A 189 5.72 -20.42 11.65
CA ILE A 189 5.32 -19.06 11.28
C ILE A 189 6.56 -18.18 11.04
N GLU A 190 7.55 -18.24 11.94
CA GLU A 190 8.81 -17.51 11.81
C GLU A 190 9.53 -17.85 10.50
N LYS A 191 9.59 -19.15 10.14
CA LYS A 191 10.21 -19.58 8.88
C LYS A 191 9.49 -19.02 7.65
N GLN A 192 8.16 -18.95 7.68
CA GLN A 192 7.38 -18.36 6.59
C GLN A 192 7.54 -16.83 6.52
N LEU A 193 7.66 -16.17 7.67
CA LEU A 193 7.93 -14.74 7.75
C LEU A 193 9.32 -14.39 7.20
N GLU A 194 10.34 -15.21 7.46
CA GLU A 194 11.66 -15.05 6.84
C GLU A 194 11.59 -15.13 5.32
N GLN A 195 10.84 -16.10 4.78
CA GLN A 195 10.65 -16.23 3.34
C GLN A 195 9.91 -15.02 2.76
N LEU A 196 8.83 -14.58 3.40
CA LEU A 196 8.06 -13.42 2.96
C LEU A 196 8.93 -12.14 2.93
N LYS A 197 9.75 -11.91 3.97
CA LYS A 197 10.67 -10.77 4.04
C LYS A 197 11.76 -10.80 2.96
N GLY A 198 12.07 -11.99 2.44
CA GLY A 198 13.05 -12.16 1.36
C GLY A 198 12.51 -11.81 -0.03
N ILE A 199 11.21 -11.58 -0.19
CA ILE A 199 10.59 -11.24 -1.48
C ILE A 199 10.71 -9.73 -1.71
N PRO A 200 11.40 -9.27 -2.77
CA PRO A 200 11.51 -7.85 -3.06
C PRO A 200 10.18 -7.27 -3.57
N TYR A 201 9.92 -6.01 -3.23
CA TYR A 201 8.83 -5.22 -3.79
C TYR A 201 9.27 -4.61 -5.13
N SER A 202 9.23 -5.41 -6.19
CA SER A 202 9.64 -4.98 -7.53
C SER A 202 8.61 -4.08 -8.18
N ALA A 203 9.08 -3.08 -8.94
CA ALA A 203 8.26 -2.18 -9.75
C ALA A 203 8.78 -2.17 -11.20
N LYS A 204 7.93 -1.75 -12.14
CA LYS A 204 8.29 -1.55 -13.56
C LYS A 204 8.14 -0.07 -13.90
N PHE A 205 9.14 0.48 -14.58
CA PHE A 205 9.15 1.87 -15.04
C PHE A 205 10.00 2.01 -16.31
N GLY A 206 9.37 2.06 -17.49
CA GLY A 206 10.09 2.02 -18.77
C GLY A 206 9.25 2.30 -20.02
N GLY A 207 8.12 3.00 -19.89
CA GLY A 207 7.35 3.48 -21.03
C GLY A 207 6.51 2.40 -21.71
N ALA A 208 6.02 2.71 -22.91
CA ALA A 208 4.94 1.96 -23.56
C ALA A 208 5.20 0.46 -23.77
N THR A 209 6.44 0.04 -24.03
CA THR A 209 6.77 -1.32 -24.47
C THR A 209 7.96 -1.97 -23.76
N GLY A 210 8.43 -1.43 -22.64
CA GLY A 210 9.59 -2.01 -21.93
C GLY A 210 9.67 -1.69 -20.47
#